data_AF-A0A453E3B7-F1
#
_entry.id   AF-A0A453E3B7-F1
#
_cell.length_a   1.000
_cell.length_b   1.000
_cell.length_c   1.000
_cell.angle_alpha   90.00
_cell.angle_beta   90.00
_cell.angle_gamma   90.00
#
_symmetry.space_group_name_H-M   'P 1'
#
loop_
_entity.id
_entity.type
_entity.pdbx_description
1 polymer ?
#
loop_
_entity_poly.entity_id
_entity_poly.type
_entity_poly.pdbx_seq_one_letter_code
_entity_poly.pdbx_strand_id
1 'polypeptide(L)'
;MKPPLERNPSRKRHSWWWDSHISPKNSKWLAENLEEMDKQVKEMVQLIEEDGDSFAKKAQMYYQRRPVLVTHVENFYRMYRALAERYDNVTGELRKNIPSRMQSQGSLSGSEFGSELQRSPTPSPEPQKSWTREQSPRAAGFDFFLSNKSNDSPSSRKEPESASQSESDMKSEDGDDDGIAYTLHQRVLELEDDLNAANRKLLDANEKLEVFEEKSLRCHCDYMENGNGSDHAPKITDINGEFASTKERLQSSQVEINTLERRLEDAAILSEEHSRLLEQNKGLEAEIVSLKEEMASARRRFDDKLSESDAEISKYRQELAAASQKLLQEKSTNSAEVGKLQETIRISSRELEKVSEEKSLVEQQVKELEEANAEAERQRQELVHAAEMLSEDK
;
A
#
# COMPACT_ATOMS: atom_id res chain seq x y z
N MET A 1 -1.55 17.71 5.55
CA MET A 1 -2.65 16.79 5.19
C MET A 1 -2.92 16.88 3.69
N LYS A 2 -3.33 15.79 3.02
CA LYS A 2 -4.00 15.87 1.69
C LYS A 2 -5.51 15.76 1.92
N PRO A 3 -6.36 16.56 1.26
CA PRO A 3 -7.81 16.45 1.45
C PRO A 3 -8.34 15.13 0.87
N PRO A 4 -9.46 14.60 1.38
CA PRO A 4 -10.16 13.51 0.72
C PRO A 4 -10.59 13.94 -0.68
N LEU A 5 -10.52 13.02 -1.65
CA LEU A 5 -11.07 13.24 -2.99
C LEU A 5 -12.59 13.36 -2.90
N GLU A 6 -13.10 14.59 -2.89
CA GLU A 6 -14.54 14.84 -3.03
C GLU A 6 -15.05 14.21 -4.34
N ARG A 7 -15.93 13.23 -4.18
CA ARG A 7 -16.65 12.62 -5.29
C ARG A 7 -17.69 13.64 -5.77
N ASN A 8 -17.29 14.44 -6.76
CA ASN A 8 -18.13 15.39 -7.48
C ASN A 8 -19.54 14.82 -7.71
N PRO A 9 -20.62 15.44 -7.20
CA PRO A 9 -21.99 14.98 -7.41
C PRO A 9 -22.38 15.28 -8.86
N SER A 10 -22.00 14.37 -9.77
CA SER A 10 -22.31 14.50 -11.19
C SER A 10 -23.81 14.68 -11.38
N ARG A 11 -24.17 15.67 -12.20
CA ARG A 11 -25.54 16.14 -12.46
C ARG A 11 -26.52 14.97 -12.59
N LYS A 12 -27.42 14.81 -11.60
CA LYS A 12 -28.48 13.80 -11.62
C LYS A 12 -29.47 14.03 -12.77
N ARG A 13 -29.13 13.53 -13.96
CA ARG A 13 -30.02 13.37 -15.12
C ARG A 13 -30.41 11.92 -15.38
N HIS A 14 -30.14 11.02 -14.43
CA HIS A 14 -30.58 9.63 -14.50
C HIS A 14 -31.92 9.45 -13.78
N SER A 15 -32.91 9.09 -14.59
CA SER A 15 -34.32 8.81 -14.34
C SER A 15 -34.73 8.52 -12.88
N TRP A 16 -35.62 9.36 -12.34
CA TRP A 16 -36.19 9.21 -11.00
C TRP A 16 -36.85 7.84 -10.74
N TRP A 17 -37.34 7.16 -11.78
CA TRP A 17 -37.94 5.83 -11.65
C TRP A 17 -36.89 4.70 -11.57
N TRP A 18 -35.70 4.84 -12.19
CA TRP A 18 -34.59 3.87 -12.02
C TRP A 18 -34.04 3.93 -10.59
N ASP A 19 -33.79 5.15 -10.06
CA ASP A 19 -33.29 5.37 -8.69
C ASP A 19 -34.30 4.91 -7.61
N SER A 20 -35.59 4.87 -7.95
CA SER A 20 -36.64 4.35 -7.07
C SER A 20 -36.75 2.81 -7.11
N HIS A 21 -36.59 2.15 -8.26
CA HIS A 21 -36.86 0.71 -8.39
C HIS A 21 -35.63 -0.21 -8.38
N ILE A 22 -34.44 0.27 -8.77
CA ILE A 22 -33.20 -0.51 -8.79
C ILE A 22 -32.11 0.23 -8.01
N SER A 23 -32.41 0.53 -6.74
CA SER A 23 -31.45 1.06 -5.77
C SER A 23 -31.33 0.09 -4.59
N PRO A 24 -30.12 -0.16 -4.06
CA PRO A 24 -29.94 -0.94 -2.82
C PRO A 24 -30.75 -0.39 -1.64
N LYS A 25 -31.17 0.89 -1.69
CA LYS A 25 -32.00 1.54 -0.67
C LYS A 25 -33.47 1.13 -0.69
N ASN A 26 -33.97 0.51 -1.77
CA ASN A 26 -35.38 0.11 -1.89
C ASN A 26 -35.58 -1.38 -2.25
N SER A 27 -34.55 -2.05 -2.78
CA SER A 27 -34.60 -3.49 -3.06
C SER A 27 -33.81 -4.28 -2.01
N LYS A 28 -34.52 -4.88 -1.05
CA LYS A 28 -33.94 -5.71 0.02
C LYS A 28 -33.08 -6.86 -0.53
N TRP A 29 -33.56 -7.55 -1.57
CA TRP A 29 -32.81 -8.62 -2.24
C TRP A 29 -31.51 -8.12 -2.89
N LEU A 30 -31.51 -6.92 -3.47
CA LEU A 30 -30.31 -6.33 -4.06
C LEU A 30 -29.28 -5.94 -2.98
N ALA A 31 -29.73 -5.40 -1.85
CA ALA A 31 -28.86 -5.10 -0.72
C ALA A 31 -28.22 -6.37 -0.14
N GLU A 32 -29.04 -7.38 0.20
CA GLU A 32 -28.58 -8.66 0.74
C GLU A 32 -27.63 -9.40 -0.23
N ASN A 33 -27.91 -9.35 -1.55
CA ASN A 33 -27.06 -10.00 -2.55
C ASN A 33 -25.72 -9.27 -2.74
N LEU A 34 -25.70 -7.93 -2.69
CA LEU A 34 -24.45 -7.15 -2.74
C LEU A 34 -23.62 -7.33 -1.47
N GLU A 35 -24.26 -7.42 -0.30
CA GLU A 35 -23.61 -7.67 0.98
C GLU A 35 -22.96 -9.07 1.02
N GLU A 36 -23.67 -10.12 0.56
CA GLU A 36 -23.11 -11.47 0.48
C GLU A 36 -22.01 -11.59 -0.60
N MET A 37 -22.11 -10.85 -1.71
CA MET A 37 -21.03 -10.77 -2.71
C MET A 37 -19.78 -10.06 -2.16
N ASP A 38 -19.94 -8.97 -1.41
CA ASP A 38 -18.84 -8.26 -0.74
C ASP A 38 -18.18 -9.11 0.35
N LYS A 39 -18.98 -9.85 1.13
CA LYS A 39 -18.51 -10.84 2.11
C LYS A 39 -17.70 -11.95 1.46
N GLN A 40 -18.21 -12.58 0.40
CA GLN A 40 -17.48 -13.60 -0.35
C GLN A 40 -16.17 -13.04 -0.96
N VAL A 41 -16.14 -11.79 -1.42
CA VAL A 41 -14.89 -11.14 -1.89
C VAL A 41 -13.89 -10.95 -0.75
N LYS A 42 -14.33 -10.52 0.44
CA LYS A 42 -13.46 -10.40 1.62
C LYS A 42 -12.89 -11.75 2.06
N GLU A 43 -13.71 -12.80 2.08
CA GLU A 43 -13.28 -14.17 2.38
C GLU A 43 -12.26 -14.69 1.34
N MET A 44 -12.46 -14.40 0.03
CA MET A 44 -11.48 -14.72 -1.02
C MET A 44 -10.15 -13.99 -0.84
N VAL A 45 -10.17 -12.71 -0.47
CA VAL A 45 -8.96 -11.92 -0.21
C VAL A 45 -8.20 -12.44 1.01
N GLN A 46 -8.89 -12.76 2.10
CA GLN A 46 -8.28 -13.35 3.31
C GLN A 46 -7.56 -14.69 3.04
N LEU A 47 -8.14 -15.56 2.18
CA LEU A 47 -7.49 -16.80 1.77
C LEU A 47 -6.15 -16.58 1.02
N ILE A 48 -5.96 -15.40 0.41
CA ILE A 48 -4.76 -15.01 -0.33
C ILE A 48 -3.76 -14.26 0.57
N GLU A 49 -4.23 -13.37 1.44
CA GLU A 49 -3.40 -12.45 2.25
C GLU A 49 -2.76 -13.09 3.49
N GLU A 50 -3.33 -14.15 4.07
CA GLU A 50 -2.72 -14.82 5.23
C GLU A 50 -1.38 -15.49 4.85
N ASP A 51 -0.28 -14.79 5.16
CA ASP A 51 1.09 -15.26 4.91
C ASP A 51 1.49 -16.45 5.80
N GLY A 52 2.16 -17.42 5.19
CA GLY A 52 2.85 -18.47 5.93
C GLY A 52 4.31 -18.08 6.14
N ASP A 53 4.73 -17.97 7.40
CA ASP A 53 6.07 -17.53 7.88
C ASP A 53 7.27 -18.37 7.36
N SER A 54 7.03 -19.34 6.48
CA SER A 54 8.02 -20.23 5.90
C SER A 54 7.51 -20.80 4.57
N PHE A 55 8.40 -20.96 3.59
CA PHE A 55 8.06 -21.42 2.24
C PHE A 55 7.27 -22.75 2.21
N ALA A 56 7.67 -23.73 3.04
CA ALA A 56 6.96 -25.01 3.14
C ALA A 56 5.52 -24.84 3.65
N LYS A 57 5.31 -23.98 4.66
CA LYS A 57 3.99 -23.63 5.21
C LYS A 57 3.15 -22.89 4.14
N LYS A 58 3.73 -21.95 3.40
CA LYS A 58 3.07 -21.24 2.28
C LYS A 58 2.64 -22.21 1.16
N ALA A 59 3.48 -23.17 0.79
CA ALA A 59 3.14 -24.20 -0.19
C ALA A 59 2.02 -25.14 0.31
N GLN A 60 2.06 -25.58 1.58
CA GLN A 60 1.03 -26.41 2.19
C GLN A 60 -0.34 -25.68 2.23
N MET A 61 -0.36 -24.43 2.71
CA MET A 61 -1.57 -23.62 2.78
C MET A 61 -2.13 -23.33 1.38
N TYR A 62 -1.28 -23.12 0.36
CA TYR A 62 -1.74 -22.96 -1.03
C TYR A 62 -2.56 -24.17 -1.51
N TYR A 63 -2.07 -25.40 -1.34
CA TYR A 63 -2.81 -26.59 -1.77
C TYR A 63 -4.10 -26.82 -0.98
N GLN A 64 -4.16 -26.41 0.28
CA GLN A 64 -5.38 -26.51 1.11
C GLN A 64 -6.42 -25.41 0.80
N ARG A 65 -5.98 -24.15 0.60
CA ARG A 65 -6.88 -23.02 0.34
C ARG A 65 -7.37 -22.94 -1.10
N ARG A 66 -6.60 -23.43 -2.09
CA ARG A 66 -6.98 -23.40 -3.51
C ARG A 66 -8.38 -23.94 -3.82
N PRO A 67 -8.82 -25.13 -3.35
CA PRO A 67 -10.19 -25.59 -3.61
C PRO A 67 -11.26 -24.72 -2.95
N VAL A 68 -10.98 -24.17 -1.77
CA VAL A 68 -11.89 -23.25 -1.05
C VAL A 68 -12.04 -21.95 -1.83
N LEU A 69 -10.93 -21.37 -2.31
CA LEU A 69 -10.91 -20.16 -3.13
C LEU A 69 -11.68 -20.34 -4.45
N VAL A 70 -11.48 -21.47 -5.15
CA VAL A 70 -12.25 -21.81 -6.37
C VAL A 70 -13.76 -21.86 -6.07
N THR A 71 -14.15 -22.47 -4.95
CA THR A 71 -15.57 -22.55 -4.54
C THR A 71 -16.19 -21.16 -4.32
N HIS A 72 -15.46 -20.23 -3.68
CA HIS A 72 -15.94 -18.86 -3.48
C HIS A 72 -16.04 -18.09 -4.81
N VAL A 73 -15.08 -18.27 -5.73
CA VAL A 73 -15.13 -17.67 -7.08
C VAL A 73 -16.34 -18.17 -7.87
N GLU A 74 -16.64 -19.47 -7.82
CA GLU A 74 -17.82 -20.05 -8.47
C GLU A 74 -19.13 -19.52 -7.87
N ASN A 75 -19.21 -19.40 -6.54
CA ASN A 75 -20.38 -18.82 -5.86
C ASN A 75 -20.57 -17.35 -6.19
N PHE A 76 -19.50 -16.55 -6.18
CA PHE A 76 -19.51 -15.15 -6.60
C PHE A 76 -20.01 -15.01 -8.05
N TYR A 77 -19.52 -15.85 -8.98
CA TYR A 77 -19.98 -15.85 -10.37
C TYR A 77 -21.46 -16.25 -10.51
N ARG A 78 -21.94 -17.22 -9.72
CA ARG A 78 -23.38 -17.59 -9.67
C ARG A 78 -24.26 -16.44 -9.17
N MET A 79 -23.84 -15.72 -8.13
CA MET A 79 -24.56 -14.55 -7.62
C MET A 79 -24.57 -13.40 -8.65
N TYR A 80 -23.44 -13.11 -9.27
CA TYR A 80 -23.33 -12.13 -10.36
C TYR A 80 -24.28 -12.46 -11.53
N ARG A 81 -24.33 -13.73 -11.96
CA ARG A 81 -25.27 -14.23 -12.99
C ARG A 81 -26.73 -13.98 -12.59
N ALA A 82 -27.12 -14.37 -11.37
CA ALA A 82 -28.49 -14.18 -10.88
C ALA A 82 -28.88 -12.69 -10.77
N LEU A 83 -27.93 -11.82 -10.43
CA LEU A 83 -28.11 -10.37 -10.43
C LEU A 83 -28.31 -9.80 -11.84
N ALA A 84 -27.48 -10.22 -12.80
CA ALA A 84 -27.62 -9.81 -14.21
C ALA A 84 -28.97 -10.29 -14.80
N GLU A 85 -29.35 -11.55 -14.57
CA GLU A 85 -30.63 -12.10 -15.02
C GLU A 85 -31.84 -11.35 -14.44
N ARG A 86 -31.80 -10.97 -13.15
CA ARG A 86 -32.85 -10.13 -12.55
C ARG A 86 -32.87 -8.71 -13.09
N TYR A 87 -31.70 -8.12 -13.37
CA TYR A 87 -31.61 -6.80 -14.00
C TYR A 87 -32.24 -6.81 -15.40
N ASP A 88 -31.93 -7.83 -16.21
CA ASP A 88 -32.51 -8.03 -17.54
C ASP A 88 -34.02 -8.31 -17.47
N ASN A 89 -34.48 -9.08 -16.50
CA ASN A 89 -35.92 -9.31 -16.28
C ASN A 89 -36.66 -8.01 -15.94
N VAL A 90 -36.20 -7.23 -14.97
CA VAL A 90 -36.85 -5.94 -14.61
C VAL A 90 -36.79 -4.95 -15.78
N THR A 91 -35.65 -4.85 -16.46
CA THR A 91 -35.46 -3.97 -17.63
C THR A 91 -36.27 -4.43 -18.84
N GLY A 92 -36.48 -5.73 -19.00
CA GLY A 92 -37.27 -6.35 -20.06
C GLY A 92 -38.78 -6.26 -19.81
N GLU A 93 -39.23 -6.49 -18.57
CA GLU A 93 -40.62 -6.30 -18.15
C GLU A 93 -41.04 -4.83 -18.25
N LEU A 94 -40.18 -3.90 -17.85
CA LEU A 94 -40.45 -2.47 -18.04
C LEU A 94 -40.57 -2.13 -19.53
N ARG A 95 -39.66 -2.61 -20.39
CA ARG A 95 -39.78 -2.39 -21.85
C ARG A 95 -41.09 -2.94 -22.45
N LYS A 96 -41.71 -3.94 -21.82
CA LYS A 96 -43.04 -4.47 -22.19
C LYS A 96 -44.21 -3.69 -21.57
N ASN A 97 -44.01 -3.06 -20.41
CA ASN A 97 -45.04 -2.34 -19.64
C ASN A 97 -45.10 -0.82 -19.92
N ILE A 98 -44.16 -0.25 -20.69
CA ILE A 98 -44.31 1.10 -21.24
C ILE A 98 -45.57 1.10 -22.13
N PRO A 99 -46.64 1.85 -21.81
CA PRO A 99 -47.87 1.78 -22.58
C PRO A 99 -47.64 2.29 -24.00
N SER A 100 -48.14 1.56 -25.01
CA SER A 100 -48.07 1.94 -26.44
C SER A 100 -48.67 3.32 -26.75
N ARG A 101 -49.41 3.93 -25.79
CA ARG A 101 -49.86 5.32 -25.83
C ARG A 101 -48.72 6.34 -25.96
N MET A 102 -47.48 6.01 -25.55
CA MET A 102 -46.32 6.89 -25.75
C MET A 102 -45.60 6.70 -27.10
N GLN A 103 -46.03 5.76 -27.94
CA GLN A 103 -45.46 5.57 -29.29
C GLN A 103 -46.18 6.38 -30.39
N SER A 104 -47.27 7.11 -30.08
CA SER A 104 -48.09 7.82 -31.07
C SER A 104 -47.72 9.28 -31.35
N GLN A 105 -46.63 9.81 -30.77
CA GLN A 105 -46.06 11.12 -31.14
C GLN A 105 -44.56 11.00 -31.41
N GLY A 106 -44.23 10.60 -32.64
CA GLY A 106 -42.85 10.39 -33.06
C GLY A 106 -42.69 9.94 -34.52
N SER A 107 -43.61 10.31 -35.41
CA SER A 107 -43.39 10.10 -36.84
C SER A 107 -42.45 11.19 -37.36
N LEU A 108 -41.17 10.82 -37.58
CA LEU A 108 -40.35 11.33 -38.68
C LEU A 108 -39.05 10.51 -38.80
N SER A 109 -38.85 9.95 -40.00
CA SER A 109 -37.72 9.16 -40.49
C SER A 109 -37.84 7.64 -40.30
N GLY A 110 -38.22 6.96 -41.38
CA GLY A 110 -38.18 5.50 -41.46
C GLY A 110 -36.80 4.98 -41.88
N SER A 111 -36.50 3.74 -41.49
CA SER A 111 -35.81 2.77 -42.33
C SER A 111 -36.32 1.39 -41.94
N GLU A 112 -36.61 0.57 -42.95
CA GLU A 112 -37.15 -0.78 -42.81
C GLU A 112 -36.07 -1.75 -42.31
N PHE A 113 -36.42 -2.72 -41.46
CA PHE A 113 -36.66 -4.11 -41.90
C PHE A 113 -37.23 -4.98 -40.76
N GLY A 114 -37.92 -6.07 -41.10
CA GLY A 114 -38.45 -7.06 -40.13
C GLY A 114 -37.36 -7.87 -39.40
N SER A 115 -37.67 -8.73 -38.43
CA SER A 115 -38.84 -9.62 -38.41
C SER A 115 -39.25 -10.06 -36.99
N GLU A 116 -40.51 -10.48 -36.84
CA GLU A 116 -40.97 -11.25 -35.68
C GLU A 116 -40.40 -12.69 -35.69
N LEU A 117 -40.26 -13.32 -34.52
CA LEU A 117 -40.96 -14.58 -34.14
C LEU A 117 -40.32 -15.29 -32.90
N GLN A 118 -41.20 -15.59 -31.94
CA GLN A 118 -41.31 -16.84 -31.14
C GLN A 118 -40.14 -17.46 -30.34
N ARG A 119 -40.39 -17.58 -29.02
CA ARG A 119 -40.40 -18.80 -28.17
C ARG A 119 -39.31 -19.90 -28.34
N SER A 120 -38.64 -20.21 -27.22
CA SER A 120 -37.75 -21.35 -26.91
C SER A 120 -38.36 -22.75 -27.20
N PRO A 121 -37.57 -23.87 -27.29
CA PRO A 121 -36.43 -24.23 -26.40
C PRO A 121 -35.19 -24.93 -27.04
N THR A 122 -34.25 -25.32 -26.16
CA THR A 122 -32.97 -26.09 -26.34
C THR A 122 -33.13 -27.49 -26.98
N PRO A 123 -32.08 -28.07 -27.64
CA PRO A 123 -30.91 -28.70 -26.96
C PRO A 123 -29.51 -28.65 -27.68
N SER A 124 -28.49 -29.16 -26.96
CA SER A 124 -27.10 -29.49 -27.40
C SER A 124 -27.04 -30.46 -28.61
N PRO A 125 -25.91 -30.64 -29.36
CA PRO A 125 -24.52 -30.71 -28.87
C PRO A 125 -23.36 -30.09 -29.71
N GLU A 126 -22.16 -30.14 -29.12
CA GLU A 126 -20.78 -29.97 -29.65
C GLU A 126 -20.38 -30.99 -30.78
N PRO A 127 -19.15 -31.00 -31.40
CA PRO A 127 -17.90 -30.23 -31.15
C PRO A 127 -17.08 -29.75 -32.42
N GLN A 128 -15.87 -29.21 -32.17
CA GLN A 128 -14.68 -29.08 -33.08
C GLN A 128 -14.71 -27.96 -34.18
N LYS A 129 -13.59 -27.30 -34.57
CA LYS A 129 -12.15 -27.50 -34.27
C LYS A 129 -11.27 -26.24 -34.50
N SER A 130 -10.31 -26.02 -33.59
CA SER A 130 -8.92 -25.52 -33.77
C SER A 130 -8.57 -24.40 -34.78
N TRP A 131 -7.96 -23.32 -34.27
CA TRP A 131 -6.61 -22.89 -34.71
C TRP A 131 -5.75 -22.49 -33.49
N THR A 132 -4.81 -23.39 -33.17
CA THR A 132 -3.53 -23.14 -32.47
C THR A 132 -2.60 -22.30 -33.39
N ARG A 133 -1.47 -21.67 -32.99
CA ARG A 133 -0.66 -21.67 -31.75
C ARG A 133 0.33 -20.48 -31.80
N GLU A 134 0.65 -19.88 -30.64
CA GLU A 134 1.89 -19.17 -30.20
C GLU A 134 2.63 -18.20 -31.19
N GLN A 135 3.31 -17.11 -30.79
CA GLN A 135 4.40 -16.98 -29.81
C GLN A 135 4.64 -15.52 -29.37
N SER A 136 5.08 -15.36 -28.12
CA SER A 136 5.83 -14.19 -27.58
C SER A 136 7.34 -14.51 -27.69
N PRO A 137 8.36 -13.64 -27.41
CA PRO A 137 8.30 -12.32 -26.76
C PRO A 137 9.28 -11.22 -27.27
N ARG A 138 9.03 -9.94 -26.91
CA ARG A 138 10.05 -9.05 -26.33
C ARG A 138 9.46 -7.80 -25.68
N ALA A 139 10.09 -7.31 -24.62
CA ALA A 139 9.78 -6.04 -23.96
C ALA A 139 10.71 -4.92 -24.42
N ALA A 140 10.20 -3.68 -24.42
CA ALA A 140 10.93 -2.42 -24.45
C ALA A 140 10.05 -1.37 -23.72
N GLY A 141 10.58 -0.45 -22.92
CA GLY A 141 11.93 -0.34 -22.37
C GLY A 141 11.87 0.56 -21.14
N PHE A 142 12.54 0.16 -20.05
CA PHE A 142 12.64 0.95 -18.82
C PHE A 142 14.06 1.52 -18.75
N ASP A 143 14.35 2.49 -19.61
CA ASP A 143 15.69 3.05 -19.80
C ASP A 143 15.81 4.44 -19.15
N PHE A 144 15.86 4.46 -17.83
CA PHE A 144 16.49 5.56 -17.10
C PHE A 144 16.96 5.13 -15.71
N PHE A 145 18.22 4.67 -15.58
CA PHE A 145 19.08 4.90 -14.41
C PHE A 145 20.54 4.44 -14.65
N LEU A 146 21.50 5.20 -14.11
CA LEU A 146 22.93 4.89 -13.84
C LEU A 146 23.99 4.83 -14.97
N SER A 147 24.71 5.95 -15.15
CA SER A 147 26.17 6.09 -15.41
C SER A 147 26.50 7.58 -15.71
N ASN A 148 27.64 8.21 -15.43
CA ASN A 148 28.89 7.95 -14.68
C ASN A 148 29.67 9.31 -14.63
N LYS A 149 30.66 9.66 -13.79
CA LYS A 149 31.38 9.02 -12.65
C LYS A 149 32.16 10.13 -11.86
N SER A 150 32.54 9.83 -10.60
CA SER A 150 33.78 10.25 -9.88
C SER A 150 34.13 11.73 -9.57
N ASN A 151 34.45 11.93 -8.28
CA ASN A 151 35.61 12.62 -7.66
C ASN A 151 36.80 12.98 -8.60
N ASP A 152 37.65 13.98 -8.35
CA ASP A 152 38.18 14.50 -7.07
C ASP A 152 38.41 16.04 -7.05
N SER A 153 38.59 16.58 -5.83
CA SER A 153 39.02 17.96 -5.50
C SER A 153 40.55 18.19 -5.76
N PRO A 154 41.15 19.41 -5.67
CA PRO A 154 40.64 20.62 -4.98
C PRO A 154 40.91 22.01 -5.62
N SER A 155 40.29 23.04 -5.02
CA SER A 155 40.68 24.47 -5.01
C SER A 155 40.78 25.18 -6.38
N SER A 156 39.87 26.10 -6.74
CA SER A 156 39.62 27.32 -5.97
C SER A 156 38.53 28.20 -6.63
N ARG A 157 38.01 29.17 -5.84
CA ARG A 157 37.19 30.34 -6.23
C ARG A 157 35.71 30.13 -6.64
N LYS A 158 34.86 30.37 -5.63
CA LYS A 158 33.68 31.26 -5.65
C LYS A 158 32.53 30.97 -6.65
N GLU A 159 31.69 30.02 -6.24
CA GLU A 159 30.22 30.08 -6.25
C GLU A 159 29.74 30.59 -4.85
N PRO A 160 28.45 30.83 -4.50
CA PRO A 160 27.24 30.44 -5.24
C PRO A 160 26.07 31.46 -5.37
N GLU A 161 25.14 30.99 -6.21
CA GLU A 161 23.69 31.18 -6.38
C GLU A 161 22.75 31.75 -5.27
N SER A 162 21.50 31.95 -5.73
CA SER A 162 20.21 31.73 -5.05
C SER A 162 19.49 32.90 -4.37
N ALA A 163 18.26 33.15 -4.84
CA ALA A 163 17.30 34.09 -4.26
C ALA A 163 15.88 33.52 -4.28
N SER A 164 15.50 32.89 -3.18
CA SER A 164 14.16 32.95 -2.57
C SER A 164 14.43 32.73 -1.08
N GLN A 165 14.25 33.76 -0.24
CA GLN A 165 13.00 33.93 0.51
C GLN A 165 12.59 32.61 1.17
N SER A 166 12.63 32.48 2.49
CA SER A 166 11.90 33.39 3.37
C SER A 166 12.34 33.29 4.86
N GLU A 167 12.10 34.37 5.60
CA GLU A 167 11.83 34.47 7.06
C GLU A 167 12.97 34.45 8.11
N SER A 168 12.71 35.30 9.12
CA SER A 168 13.18 35.41 10.51
C SER A 168 13.92 34.20 11.14
N ASP A 169 14.77 34.37 12.16
CA ASP A 169 14.63 35.36 13.24
C ASP A 169 15.95 35.71 13.99
N MET A 170 15.85 36.73 14.84
CA MET A 170 16.85 37.34 15.72
C MET A 170 17.92 36.40 16.32
N LYS A 171 19.20 36.69 16.04
CA LYS A 171 20.26 36.72 17.08
C LYS A 171 21.55 37.39 16.62
N SER A 172 21.82 38.58 17.17
CA SER A 172 23.16 39.16 17.22
C SER A 172 23.32 39.88 18.56
N GLU A 173 24.04 39.23 19.48
CA GLU A 173 24.74 39.95 20.55
C GLU A 173 25.78 40.89 19.92
N ASP A 174 25.78 42.12 20.42
CA ASP A 174 26.92 43.04 20.56
C ASP A 174 27.71 43.49 19.31
N GLY A 175 27.85 44.82 19.16
CA GLY A 175 28.74 45.47 18.18
C GLY A 175 28.04 46.18 17.00
N ASP A 176 28.11 47.51 17.05
CA ASP A 176 28.00 48.52 15.96
C ASP A 176 26.66 49.26 15.77
N ASP A 177 26.48 50.29 16.62
CA ASP A 177 25.33 51.22 16.71
C ASP A 177 25.20 52.22 15.53
N ASP A 178 26.25 52.39 14.70
CA ASP A 178 26.31 53.43 13.65
C ASP A 178 25.36 53.18 12.46
N GLY A 179 25.09 51.92 12.11
CA GLY A 179 24.28 51.57 10.93
C GLY A 179 22.79 51.92 11.10
N ILE A 180 22.27 51.73 12.32
CA ILE A 180 20.89 52.09 12.66
C ILE A 180 20.76 53.62 12.74
N ALA A 181 21.72 54.29 13.40
CA ALA A 181 21.74 55.75 13.51
C ALA A 181 21.73 56.44 12.15
N TYR A 182 22.57 56.01 11.19
CA TYR A 182 22.60 56.57 9.84
C TYR A 182 21.27 56.37 9.09
N THR A 183 20.68 55.17 9.18
CA THR A 183 19.40 54.84 8.53
C THR A 183 18.25 55.66 9.11
N LEU A 184 18.24 55.88 10.42
CA LEU A 184 17.24 56.69 11.11
C LEU A 184 17.42 58.17 10.77
N HIS A 185 18.66 58.67 10.68
CA HIS A 185 18.95 60.06 10.31
C HIS A 185 18.60 60.37 8.83
N GLN A 186 18.88 59.44 7.91
CA GLN A 186 18.41 59.50 6.53
C GLN A 186 16.87 59.58 6.47
N ARG A 187 16.18 58.77 7.30
CA ARG A 187 14.71 58.79 7.36
C ARG A 187 14.15 60.07 7.99
N VAL A 188 14.85 60.68 8.94
CA VAL A 188 14.49 62.00 9.51
C VAL A 188 14.60 63.08 8.43
N LEU A 189 15.68 63.13 7.65
CA LEU A 189 15.85 64.07 6.54
C LEU A 189 14.72 63.95 5.49
N GLU A 190 14.35 62.73 5.10
CA GLU A 190 13.21 62.48 4.20
C GLU A 190 11.89 63.02 4.77
N LEU A 191 11.63 62.79 6.06
CA LEU A 191 10.43 63.27 6.74
C LEU A 191 10.42 64.80 6.92
N GLU A 192 11.58 65.42 7.11
CA GLU A 192 11.74 66.88 7.14
C GLU A 192 11.47 67.50 5.76
N ASP A 193 11.97 66.90 4.67
CA ASP A 193 11.68 67.35 3.31
C ASP A 193 10.19 67.16 2.94
N ASP A 194 9.58 66.03 3.28
CA ASP A 194 8.14 65.79 3.09
C ASP A 194 7.28 66.78 3.91
N LEU A 195 7.67 67.06 5.16
CA LEU A 195 7.01 68.05 6.02
C LEU A 195 7.15 69.46 5.45
N ASN A 196 8.33 69.84 4.95
CA ASN A 196 8.56 71.13 4.29
C ASN A 196 7.76 71.25 2.98
N ALA A 197 7.64 70.18 2.21
CA ALA A 197 6.81 70.14 1.01
C ALA A 197 5.31 70.25 1.34
N ALA A 198 4.84 69.61 2.42
CA ALA A 198 3.49 69.74 2.93
C ALA A 198 3.19 71.17 3.45
N ASN A 199 4.11 71.77 4.20
CA ASN A 199 3.99 73.14 4.70
C ASN A 199 3.94 74.17 3.55
N ARG A 200 4.74 74.00 2.48
CA ARG A 200 4.64 74.83 1.28
C ARG A 200 3.28 74.70 0.57
N LYS A 201 2.74 73.48 0.48
CA LYS A 201 1.39 73.25 -0.07
C LYS A 201 0.30 73.85 0.81
N LEU A 202 0.46 73.83 2.13
CA LEU A 202 -0.44 74.50 3.07
C LEU A 202 -0.40 76.02 2.90
N LEU A 203 0.78 76.63 2.74
CA LEU A 203 0.90 78.07 2.48
C LEU A 203 0.25 78.47 1.16
N ASP A 204 0.50 77.75 0.06
CA ASP A 204 -0.14 77.98 -1.25
C ASP A 204 -1.66 77.74 -1.20
N ALA A 205 -2.13 76.75 -0.43
CA ALA A 205 -3.56 76.55 -0.18
C ALA A 205 -4.17 77.68 0.67
N ASN A 206 -3.43 78.20 1.65
CA ASN A 206 -3.90 79.27 2.54
C ASN A 206 -3.90 80.63 1.82
N GLU A 207 -2.93 80.91 0.94
CA GLU A 207 -2.92 82.08 0.05
C GLU A 207 -4.09 82.01 -0.95
N LYS A 208 -4.38 80.83 -1.51
CA LYS A 208 -5.58 80.61 -2.34
C LYS A 208 -6.88 80.78 -1.56
N LEU A 209 -6.90 80.39 -0.28
CA LEU A 209 -8.05 80.56 0.61
C LEU A 209 -8.23 82.03 0.98
N GLU A 210 -7.15 82.76 1.26
CA GLU A 210 -7.15 84.22 1.50
C GLU A 210 -7.61 84.99 0.25
N VAL A 211 -7.15 84.63 -0.96
CA VAL A 211 -7.66 85.18 -2.23
C VAL A 211 -9.14 84.82 -2.46
N PHE A 212 -9.59 83.64 -2.02
CA PHE A 212 -11.00 83.26 -2.08
C PHE A 212 -11.85 84.02 -1.07
N GLU A 213 -11.34 84.27 0.13
CA GLU A 213 -11.96 85.09 1.18
C GLU A 213 -11.99 86.57 0.79
N GLU A 214 -10.92 87.14 0.22
CA GLU A 214 -10.92 88.51 -0.31
C GLU A 214 -11.94 88.65 -1.46
N LYS A 215 -12.02 87.65 -2.35
CA LYS A 215 -13.03 87.60 -3.41
C LYS A 215 -14.45 87.44 -2.87
N SER A 216 -14.62 86.69 -1.77
CA SER A 216 -15.89 86.53 -1.05
C SER A 216 -16.30 87.85 -0.37
N LEU A 217 -15.37 88.54 0.30
CA LEU A 217 -15.59 89.85 0.93
C LEU A 217 -15.86 90.95 -0.11
N ARG A 218 -15.17 90.92 -1.26
CA ARG A 218 -15.48 91.80 -2.39
C ARG A 218 -16.90 91.58 -2.92
N CYS A 219 -17.38 90.33 -2.93
CA CYS A 219 -18.79 90.00 -3.26
C CYS A 219 -19.77 90.38 -2.12
N HIS A 220 -19.30 90.43 -0.87
CA HIS A 220 -20.10 90.79 0.29
C HIS A 220 -20.41 92.29 0.37
N CYS A 221 -19.48 93.15 -0.08
CA CYS A 221 -19.67 94.60 -0.11
C CYS A 221 -20.69 95.07 -1.17
N ASP A 222 -20.94 94.31 -2.24
CA ASP A 222 -21.97 94.62 -3.24
C ASP A 222 -23.40 94.27 -2.74
N TYR A 223 -23.55 93.69 -1.53
CA TYR A 223 -24.80 93.10 -1.03
C TYR A 223 -25.44 93.81 0.18
N MET A 224 -25.02 95.04 0.49
CA MET A 224 -25.62 95.85 1.57
C MET A 224 -26.50 97.01 1.09
N GLU A 225 -26.71 97.15 -0.23
CA GLU A 225 -27.64 98.13 -0.81
C GLU A 225 -28.71 97.46 -1.68
N ASN A 226 -29.52 96.60 -1.06
CA ASN A 226 -30.93 96.36 -1.45
C ASN A 226 -31.67 95.59 -0.34
N GLY A 227 -32.61 96.27 0.32
CA GLY A 227 -33.52 95.61 1.25
C GLY A 227 -34.63 94.86 0.52
N ASN A 228 -34.79 93.56 0.79
CA ASN A 228 -36.06 92.85 0.63
C ASN A 228 -36.07 91.56 1.46
N GLY A 229 -37.11 91.37 2.28
CA GLY A 229 -37.28 90.20 3.15
C GLY A 229 -37.74 88.91 2.45
N SER A 230 -37.45 88.74 1.16
CA SER A 230 -37.85 87.57 0.35
C SER A 230 -36.78 86.48 0.28
N ASP A 231 -35.50 86.82 0.42
CA ASP A 231 -34.38 85.97 0.01
C ASP A 231 -33.85 85.04 1.12
N HIS A 232 -34.50 85.02 2.28
CA HIS A 232 -34.15 84.11 3.38
C HIS A 232 -34.82 82.73 3.23
N ALA A 233 -35.98 82.65 2.58
CA ALA A 233 -36.67 81.39 2.31
C ALA A 233 -35.80 80.36 1.56
N PRO A 234 -35.14 80.68 0.41
CA PRO A 234 -34.29 79.72 -0.30
C PRO A 234 -33.09 79.25 0.53
N LYS A 235 -32.42 80.16 1.25
CA LYS A 235 -31.29 79.78 2.11
C LYS A 235 -31.69 78.84 3.24
N ILE A 236 -32.88 79.03 3.82
CA ILE A 236 -33.43 78.12 4.83
C ILE A 236 -33.78 76.76 4.21
N THR A 237 -34.30 76.70 2.98
CA THR A 237 -34.54 75.41 2.32
C THR A 237 -33.25 74.67 1.97
N ASP A 238 -32.21 75.39 1.54
CA ASP A 238 -30.90 74.80 1.20
C ASP A 238 -30.22 74.21 2.45
N ILE A 239 -30.16 74.98 3.55
CA ILE A 239 -29.61 74.51 4.84
C ILE A 239 -30.40 73.31 5.38
N ASN A 240 -31.72 73.28 5.23
CA ASN A 240 -32.53 72.12 5.62
C ASN A 240 -32.27 70.90 4.73
N GLY A 241 -31.99 71.10 3.44
CA GLY A 241 -31.54 70.04 2.52
C GLY A 241 -30.19 69.46 2.92
N GLU A 242 -29.21 70.32 3.22
CA GLU A 242 -27.90 69.91 3.73
C GLU A 242 -27.99 69.19 5.08
N PHE A 243 -28.87 69.64 5.98
CA PHE A 243 -29.14 68.97 7.25
C PHE A 243 -29.76 67.58 7.06
N ALA A 244 -30.67 67.42 6.10
CA ALA A 244 -31.23 66.12 5.74
C ALA A 244 -30.15 65.18 5.16
N SER A 245 -29.32 65.66 4.23
CA SER A 245 -28.23 64.89 3.63
C SER A 245 -27.14 64.50 4.62
N THR A 246 -26.77 65.40 5.55
CA THR A 246 -25.80 65.08 6.61
C THR A 246 -26.36 64.09 7.62
N LYS A 247 -27.66 64.16 7.95
CA LYS A 247 -28.36 63.17 8.77
C LYS A 247 -28.40 61.78 8.11
N GLU A 248 -28.68 61.70 6.82
CA GLU A 248 -28.66 60.43 6.06
C GLU A 248 -27.25 59.83 6.00
N ARG A 249 -26.23 60.66 5.77
CA ARG A 249 -24.81 60.25 5.85
C ARG A 249 -24.42 59.76 7.24
N LEU A 250 -24.87 60.42 8.31
CA LEU A 250 -24.63 60.00 9.68
C LEU A 250 -25.30 58.64 9.98
N GLN A 251 -26.54 58.44 9.53
CA GLN A 251 -27.23 57.15 9.65
C GLN A 251 -26.53 56.03 8.86
N SER A 252 -26.03 56.35 7.66
CA SER A 252 -25.26 55.41 6.83
C SER A 252 -23.94 55.00 7.51
N SER A 253 -23.22 55.99 8.05
CA SER A 253 -21.98 55.77 8.82
C SER A 253 -22.22 54.97 10.10
N GLN A 254 -23.34 55.18 10.81
CA GLN A 254 -23.70 54.37 11.98
C GLN A 254 -23.95 52.90 11.60
N VAL A 255 -24.61 52.62 10.47
CA VAL A 255 -24.80 51.24 9.98
C VAL A 255 -23.48 50.59 9.59
N GLU A 256 -22.55 51.36 9.03
CA GLU A 256 -21.19 50.91 8.71
C GLU A 256 -20.39 50.59 9.97
N ILE A 257 -20.40 51.46 10.99
CA ILE A 257 -19.77 51.23 12.30
C ILE A 257 -20.30 49.93 12.92
N ASN A 258 -21.63 49.78 13.04
CA ASN A 258 -22.26 48.56 13.59
C ASN A 258 -21.92 47.29 12.77
N THR A 259 -21.53 47.45 11.51
CA THR A 259 -21.10 46.34 10.64
C THR A 259 -19.62 46.03 10.79
N LEU A 260 -18.78 47.04 11.05
CA LEU A 260 -17.36 46.86 11.39
C LEU A 260 -17.19 46.25 12.79
N GLU A 261 -17.98 46.69 13.78
CA GLU A 261 -18.00 46.12 15.13
C GLU A 261 -18.28 44.61 15.11
N ARG A 262 -19.32 44.18 14.37
CA ARG A 262 -19.63 42.75 14.19
C ARG A 262 -18.47 41.97 13.56
N ARG A 263 -17.80 42.56 12.55
CA ARG A 263 -16.66 41.93 11.88
C ARG A 263 -15.41 41.85 12.78
N LEU A 264 -15.25 42.77 13.73
CA LEU A 264 -14.19 42.71 14.74
C LEU A 264 -14.48 41.59 15.75
N GLU A 265 -15.74 41.44 16.19
CA GLU A 265 -16.16 40.33 17.05
C GLU A 265 -15.96 38.96 16.35
N ASP A 266 -16.44 38.82 15.10
CA ASP A 266 -16.22 37.63 14.28
C ASP A 266 -14.72 37.30 14.14
N ALA A 267 -13.86 38.31 13.95
CA ALA A 267 -12.41 38.14 13.85
C ALA A 267 -11.75 37.75 15.18
N ALA A 268 -12.24 38.24 16.32
CA ALA A 268 -11.76 37.85 17.65
C ALA A 268 -12.06 36.37 17.93
N ILE A 269 -13.28 35.92 17.64
CA ILE A 269 -13.70 34.51 17.77
C ILE A 269 -12.82 33.59 16.90
N LEU A 270 -12.58 33.97 15.63
CA LEU A 270 -11.71 33.23 14.72
C LEU A 270 -10.25 33.16 15.19
N SER A 271 -9.75 34.23 15.83
CA SER A 271 -8.39 34.27 16.40
C SER A 271 -8.23 33.32 17.59
N GLU A 272 -9.24 33.24 18.47
CA GLU A 272 -9.27 32.29 19.59
C GLU A 272 -9.36 30.83 19.07
N GLU A 273 -10.24 30.57 18.09
CA GLU A 273 -10.36 29.24 17.48
C GLU A 273 -9.07 28.80 16.77
N HIS A 274 -8.40 29.70 16.04
CA HIS A 274 -7.10 29.44 15.45
C HIS A 274 -6.04 29.07 16.51
N SER A 275 -6.02 29.80 17.63
CA SER A 275 -5.10 29.54 18.75
C SER A 275 -5.36 28.16 19.39
N ARG A 276 -6.64 27.79 19.55
CA ARG A 276 -7.05 26.46 20.05
C ARG A 276 -6.65 25.34 19.10
N LEU A 277 -6.86 25.50 17.80
CA LEU A 277 -6.46 24.52 16.77
C LEU A 277 -4.94 24.36 16.69
N LEU A 278 -4.19 25.45 16.85
CA LEU A 278 -2.72 25.43 16.85
C LEU A 278 -2.18 24.60 18.03
N GLU A 279 -2.77 24.71 19.22
CA GLU A 279 -2.37 23.90 20.37
C GLU A 279 -2.77 22.42 20.23
N GLN A 280 -3.94 22.15 19.64
CA GLN A 280 -4.35 20.77 19.29
C GLN A 280 -3.39 20.14 18.27
N ASN A 281 -2.95 20.89 17.26
CA ASN A 281 -1.97 20.41 16.28
C ASN A 281 -0.62 20.08 16.93
N LYS A 282 -0.11 20.91 17.85
CA LYS A 282 1.11 20.56 18.61
C LYS A 282 0.97 19.26 19.41
N GLY A 283 -0.19 19.06 20.04
CA GLY A 283 -0.49 17.82 20.78
C GLY A 283 -0.46 16.59 19.87
N LEU A 284 -1.12 16.67 18.71
CA LEU A 284 -1.10 15.60 17.70
C LEU A 284 0.29 15.38 17.10
N GLU A 285 1.08 16.43 16.89
CA GLU A 285 2.47 16.31 16.43
C GLU A 285 3.35 15.58 17.45
N ALA A 286 3.20 15.88 18.74
CA ALA A 286 3.89 15.18 19.82
C ALA A 286 3.48 13.70 19.91
N GLU A 287 2.18 13.39 19.78
CA GLU A 287 1.68 12.00 19.74
C GLU A 287 2.23 11.24 18.52
N ILE A 288 2.26 11.87 17.33
CA ILE A 288 2.85 11.31 16.13
C ILE A 288 4.35 11.01 16.31
N VAL A 289 5.09 11.85 17.04
CA VAL A 289 6.51 11.61 17.35
C VAL A 289 6.66 10.42 18.32
N SER A 290 5.86 10.37 19.40
CA SER A 290 5.87 9.25 20.35
C SER A 290 5.57 7.91 19.67
N LEU A 291 4.50 7.86 18.87
CA LEU A 291 4.11 6.64 18.14
C LEU A 291 5.18 6.21 17.12
N LYS A 292 5.89 7.14 16.48
CA LYS A 292 7.03 6.82 15.60
C LYS A 292 8.19 6.20 16.38
N GLU A 293 8.50 6.72 17.58
CA GLU A 293 9.57 6.17 18.43
C GLU A 293 9.21 4.80 19.00
N GLU A 294 7.95 4.59 19.38
CA GLU A 294 7.42 3.27 19.77
C GLU A 294 7.51 2.27 18.61
N MET A 295 7.08 2.64 17.39
CA MET A 295 7.22 1.78 16.22
C MET A 295 8.69 1.48 15.88
N ALA A 296 9.59 2.46 15.98
CA ALA A 296 11.02 2.24 15.77
C ALA A 296 11.62 1.31 16.83
N SER A 297 11.20 1.44 18.09
CA SER A 297 11.61 0.58 19.20
C SER A 297 11.07 -0.85 19.07
N ALA A 298 9.82 -1.01 18.64
CA ALA A 298 9.23 -2.30 18.32
C ALA A 298 9.97 -2.97 17.15
N ARG A 299 10.30 -2.21 16.09
CA ARG A 299 11.06 -2.71 14.94
C ARG A 299 12.42 -3.26 15.36
N ARG A 300 13.20 -2.49 16.14
CA ARG A 300 14.50 -2.95 16.68
C ARG A 300 14.36 -4.27 17.45
N ARG A 301 13.37 -4.38 18.35
CA ARG A 301 13.11 -5.62 19.10
C ARG A 301 12.77 -6.83 18.22
N PHE A 302 12.18 -6.62 17.04
CA PHE A 302 11.95 -7.70 16.07
C PHE A 302 13.22 -8.03 15.29
N ASP A 303 13.97 -7.02 14.83
CA ASP A 303 15.26 -7.21 14.15
C ASP A 303 16.27 -7.96 15.05
N ASP A 304 16.33 -7.62 16.35
CA ASP A 304 17.16 -8.30 17.36
C ASP A 304 16.78 -9.78 17.51
N LYS A 305 15.47 -10.09 17.69
CA LYS A 305 14.96 -11.47 17.81
C LYS A 305 15.19 -12.30 16.56
N LEU A 306 15.11 -11.69 15.38
CA LEU A 306 15.43 -12.35 14.11
C LEU A 306 16.93 -12.71 14.07
N SER A 307 17.80 -11.79 14.47
CA SER A 307 19.25 -12.03 14.56
C SER A 307 19.60 -13.15 15.57
N GLU A 308 18.96 -13.17 16.74
CA GLU A 308 19.09 -14.26 17.72
C GLU A 308 18.66 -15.61 17.13
N SER A 309 17.50 -15.64 16.45
CA SER A 309 16.97 -16.84 15.81
C SER A 309 17.86 -17.35 14.67
N ASP A 310 18.38 -16.45 13.83
CA ASP A 310 19.30 -16.80 12.73
C ASP A 310 20.65 -17.32 13.26
N ALA A 311 21.14 -16.80 14.39
CA ALA A 311 22.33 -17.30 15.07
C ALA A 311 22.10 -18.73 15.63
N GLU A 312 20.95 -18.98 16.26
CA GLU A 312 20.58 -20.30 16.77
C GLU A 312 20.38 -21.34 15.64
N ILE A 313 19.69 -20.96 14.56
CA ILE A 313 19.57 -21.77 13.34
C ILE A 313 20.95 -22.09 12.75
N SER A 314 21.86 -21.12 12.73
CA SER A 314 23.22 -21.31 12.22
C SER A 314 24.03 -22.28 13.09
N LYS A 315 23.90 -22.19 14.42
CA LYS A 315 24.47 -23.14 15.37
C LYS A 315 23.95 -24.57 15.12
N TYR A 316 22.64 -24.76 15.05
CA TYR A 316 22.06 -26.09 14.80
C TYR A 316 22.44 -26.66 13.43
N ARG A 317 22.57 -25.82 12.39
CA ARG A 317 23.12 -26.24 11.08
C ARG A 317 24.56 -26.73 11.19
N GLN A 318 25.41 -26.05 11.97
CA GLN A 318 26.79 -26.45 12.20
C GLN A 318 26.89 -27.77 12.99
N GLU A 319 26.10 -27.92 14.05
CA GLU A 319 26.02 -29.15 14.85
C GLU A 319 25.55 -30.35 14.00
N LEU A 320 24.51 -30.15 13.18
CA LEU A 320 24.01 -31.17 12.25
C LEU A 320 25.05 -31.58 11.19
N ALA A 321 25.80 -30.61 10.64
CA ALA A 321 26.88 -30.89 9.70
C ALA A 321 28.02 -31.69 10.34
N ALA A 322 28.44 -31.32 11.55
CA ALA A 322 29.47 -32.04 12.31
C ALA A 322 29.02 -33.47 12.69
N ALA A 323 27.77 -33.64 13.12
CA ALA A 323 27.20 -34.97 13.40
C ALA A 323 27.14 -35.85 12.14
N SER A 324 26.71 -35.28 11.01
CA SER A 324 26.65 -35.96 9.71
C SER A 324 28.05 -36.40 9.23
N GLN A 325 29.07 -35.55 9.43
CA GLN A 325 30.46 -35.87 9.11
C GLN A 325 31.00 -37.03 9.96
N LYS A 326 30.75 -37.02 11.28
CA LYS A 326 31.12 -38.12 12.19
C LYS A 326 30.49 -39.44 11.78
N LEU A 327 29.17 -39.44 11.51
CA LEU A 327 28.45 -40.64 11.08
C LEU A 327 28.97 -41.17 9.73
N LEU A 328 29.41 -40.31 8.83
CA LEU A 328 30.05 -40.72 7.57
C LEU A 328 31.45 -41.33 7.80
N GLN A 329 32.22 -40.79 8.76
CA GLN A 329 33.51 -41.37 9.17
C GLN A 329 33.30 -42.75 9.79
N GLU A 330 32.41 -42.89 10.79
CA GLU A 330 32.06 -44.16 11.43
C GLU A 330 31.53 -45.19 10.42
N LYS A 331 30.71 -44.76 9.45
CA LYS A 331 30.27 -45.64 8.35
C LYS A 331 31.45 -46.16 7.54
N SER A 332 32.47 -45.34 7.28
CA SER A 332 33.64 -45.77 6.51
C SER A 332 34.58 -46.69 7.29
N THR A 333 34.78 -46.45 8.60
CA THR A 333 35.55 -47.36 9.47
C THR A 333 34.84 -48.72 9.63
N ASN A 334 33.54 -48.71 9.92
CA ASN A 334 32.75 -49.93 10.07
C ASN A 334 32.70 -50.72 8.75
N SER A 335 32.60 -50.05 7.59
CA SER A 335 32.68 -50.71 6.29
C SER A 335 34.03 -51.37 6.04
N ALA A 336 35.13 -50.78 6.51
CA ALA A 336 36.47 -51.37 6.40
C ALA A 336 36.65 -52.57 7.33
N GLU A 337 36.09 -52.52 8.55
CA GLU A 337 36.10 -53.63 9.50
C GLU A 337 35.25 -54.82 9.02
N VAL A 338 34.05 -54.56 8.49
CA VAL A 338 33.22 -55.59 7.84
C VAL A 338 33.98 -56.26 6.69
N GLY A 339 34.70 -55.49 5.87
CA GLY A 339 35.55 -56.06 4.81
C GLY A 339 36.67 -56.97 5.33
N LYS A 340 37.33 -56.59 6.44
CA LYS A 340 38.33 -57.45 7.10
C LYS A 340 37.71 -58.75 7.62
N LEU A 341 36.58 -58.66 8.32
CA LEU A 341 35.87 -59.82 8.87
C LEU A 341 35.38 -60.75 7.76
N GLN A 342 34.89 -60.21 6.64
CA GLN A 342 34.51 -61.00 5.47
C GLN A 342 35.69 -61.77 4.89
N GLU A 343 36.89 -61.18 4.78
CA GLU A 343 38.06 -61.92 4.31
C GLU A 343 38.53 -62.97 5.33
N THR A 344 38.49 -62.70 6.63
CA THR A 344 38.78 -63.70 7.67
C THR A 344 37.83 -64.90 7.58
N ILE A 345 36.51 -64.66 7.46
CA ILE A 345 35.51 -65.71 7.25
C ILE A 345 35.84 -66.49 5.97
N ARG A 346 36.18 -65.81 4.87
CA ARG A 346 36.53 -66.46 3.59
C ARG A 346 37.81 -67.29 3.65
N ILE A 347 38.77 -66.94 4.51
CA ILE A 347 39.96 -67.74 4.77
C ILE A 347 39.58 -68.98 5.58
N SER A 348 38.93 -68.80 6.74
CA SER A 348 38.55 -69.91 7.62
C SER A 348 37.57 -70.89 6.98
N SER A 349 36.66 -70.45 6.09
CA SER A 349 35.81 -71.36 5.31
C SER A 349 36.61 -72.26 4.38
N ARG A 350 37.69 -71.77 3.75
CA ARG A 350 38.56 -72.62 2.91
C ARG A 350 39.41 -73.58 3.74
N GLU A 351 39.83 -73.17 4.93
CA GLU A 351 40.56 -74.05 5.85
C GLU A 351 39.65 -75.17 6.35
N LEU A 352 38.39 -74.86 6.68
CA LEU A 352 37.37 -75.87 6.99
C LEU A 352 37.08 -76.81 5.81
N GLU A 353 37.00 -76.30 4.58
CA GLU A 353 36.82 -77.13 3.38
C GLU A 353 37.98 -78.14 3.24
N LYS A 354 39.23 -77.68 3.32
CA LYS A 354 40.43 -78.55 3.27
C LYS A 354 40.44 -79.59 4.38
N VAL A 355 40.15 -79.19 5.61
CA VAL A 355 40.07 -80.13 6.75
C VAL A 355 38.94 -81.15 6.57
N SER A 356 37.84 -80.76 5.90
CA SER A 356 36.75 -81.68 5.54
C SER A 356 37.18 -82.67 4.44
N GLU A 357 37.91 -82.21 3.42
CA GLU A 357 38.51 -83.06 2.38
C GLU A 357 39.51 -84.06 3.00
N GLU A 358 40.46 -83.58 3.80
CA GLU A 358 41.44 -84.40 4.52
C GLU A 358 40.76 -85.42 5.45
N LYS A 359 39.73 -85.01 6.20
CA LYS A 359 38.92 -85.91 7.03
C LYS A 359 38.30 -87.02 6.19
N SER A 360 37.69 -86.69 5.05
CA SER A 360 37.05 -87.69 4.19
C SER A 360 38.05 -88.72 3.62
N LEU A 361 39.26 -88.27 3.28
CA LEU A 361 40.34 -89.16 2.84
C LEU A 361 40.80 -90.10 3.96
N VAL A 362 40.96 -89.60 5.18
CA VAL A 362 41.32 -90.42 6.35
C VAL A 362 40.20 -91.41 6.70
N GLU A 363 38.93 -91.00 6.66
CA GLU A 363 37.79 -91.90 6.87
C GLU A 363 37.74 -93.02 5.82
N GLN A 364 38.08 -92.73 4.56
CA GLN A 364 38.23 -93.75 3.52
C GLN A 364 39.41 -94.70 3.81
N GLN A 365 40.58 -94.18 4.17
CA GLN A 365 41.77 -94.99 4.50
C GLN A 365 41.54 -95.90 5.72
N VAL A 366 40.84 -95.41 6.76
CA VAL A 366 40.45 -96.22 7.92
C VAL A 366 39.56 -97.38 7.48
N LYS A 367 38.56 -97.12 6.62
CA LYS A 367 37.67 -98.16 6.10
C LYS A 367 38.42 -99.21 5.26
N GLU A 368 39.36 -98.79 4.41
CA GLU A 368 40.22 -99.70 3.64
C GLU A 368 41.10 -100.58 4.57
N LEU A 369 41.62 -100.01 5.66
CA LEU A 369 42.38 -100.77 6.68
C LEU A 369 41.50 -101.71 7.51
N GLU A 370 40.27 -101.33 7.84
CA GLU A 370 39.30 -102.20 8.53
C GLU A 370 38.93 -103.41 7.66
N GLU A 371 38.66 -103.18 6.36
CA GLU A 371 38.40 -104.24 5.38
C GLU A 371 39.62 -105.18 5.22
N ALA A 372 40.83 -104.63 5.10
CA ALA A 372 42.06 -105.41 5.00
C ALA A 372 42.37 -106.21 6.28
N ASN A 373 42.10 -105.65 7.46
CA ASN A 373 42.28 -106.33 8.75
C ASN A 373 41.25 -107.46 8.95
N ALA A 374 40.01 -107.26 8.51
CA ALA A 374 38.98 -108.30 8.50
C ALA A 374 39.32 -109.46 7.54
N GLU A 375 39.95 -109.16 6.40
CA GLU A 375 40.47 -110.17 5.47
C GLU A 375 41.63 -110.97 6.09
N ALA A 376 42.62 -110.27 6.67
CA ALA A 376 43.76 -110.91 7.33
C ALA A 376 43.33 -111.80 8.51
N GLU A 377 42.35 -111.37 9.30
CA GLU A 377 41.80 -112.16 10.40
C GLU A 377 41.04 -113.41 9.91
N ARG A 378 40.34 -113.32 8.76
CA ARG A 378 39.73 -114.50 8.12
C ARG A 378 40.78 -115.51 7.65
N GLN A 379 41.83 -115.04 6.97
CA GLN A 379 42.96 -115.88 6.55
C GLN A 379 43.69 -116.51 7.75
N ARG A 380 43.81 -115.78 8.87
CA ARG A 380 44.36 -116.31 10.12
C ARG A 380 43.51 -117.45 10.67
N GLN A 381 42.18 -117.33 10.65
CA GLN A 381 41.26 -118.37 11.10
C GLN A 381 41.32 -119.61 10.18
N GLU A 382 41.38 -119.41 8.86
CA GLU A 382 41.58 -120.49 7.88
C GLU A 382 42.90 -121.24 8.10
N LEU A 383 44.00 -120.52 8.36
CA LEU A 383 45.31 -121.13 8.66
C LEU A 383 45.34 -121.88 10.00
N VAL A 384 44.68 -121.36 11.03
CA VAL A 384 44.54 -122.05 12.33
C VAL A 384 43.75 -123.35 12.14
N HIS A 385 42.61 -123.30 11.45
CA HIS A 385 41.81 -124.47 11.17
C HIS A 385 42.57 -125.52 10.33
N ALA A 386 43.30 -125.09 9.29
CA ALA A 386 44.15 -125.99 8.50
C ALA A 386 45.28 -126.63 9.33
N ALA A 387 45.84 -125.90 10.30
CA ALA A 387 46.86 -126.43 11.21
C ALA A 387 46.27 -127.43 12.23
N GLU A 388 45.05 -127.19 12.71
CA GLU A 388 44.30 -128.14 13.56
C GLU A 388 44.04 -129.45 12.81
N MET A 389 43.48 -129.38 11.60
CA MET A 389 43.25 -130.57 10.75
C MET A 389 44.53 -131.37 10.48
N LEU A 390 45.67 -130.69 10.25
CA LEU A 390 46.98 -131.34 10.07
C LEU A 390 47.59 -131.93 11.37
N SER A 391 47.01 -131.61 12.53
CA SER A 391 47.41 -132.14 13.84
C SER A 391 46.61 -133.36 14.27
N GLU A 392 45.36 -133.51 13.78
CA GLU A 392 44.50 -134.67 14.05
C GLU A 392 44.86 -135.90 13.19
N ASP A 393 45.52 -135.70 12.04
CA ASP A 393 45.96 -136.73 11.09
C ASP A 393 47.33 -137.40 11.45
N LYS A 394 47.79 -137.29 12.70
CA LYS A 394 49.08 -137.81 13.20
C LYS A 394 48.98 -138.63 14.49
#